data_AF-A0ABD6HFP3-F1
#
_entry.id   AF-A0ABD6HFP3-F1
#
_cell.length_a   1.000
_cell.length_b   1.000
_cell.length_c   1.000
_cell.angle_alpha   90.00
_cell.angle_beta   90.00
_cell.angle_gamma   90.00
#
_symmetry.space_group_name_H-M   'P 1'
#
loop_
_entity.id
_entity.type
_entity.pdbx_description
1 polymer ?
#
loop_
_entity_poly.entity_id
_entity_poly.type
_entity_poly.pdbx_seq_one_letter_code
_entity_poly.pdbx_strand_id
1 'polypeptide(L)' 'MQTWLEKLTDLAAIEGDECILKTGLADIADHFGFTGYAYLHIQHRHITAVTNY' A
#
# COMPACT_ATOMS: atom_id res chain seq x y z
N MET A 1 13.30 -14.84 -2.18
CA MET A 1 12.61 -14.07 -1.12
C MET A 1 11.92 -12.91 -1.81
N GLN A 2 10.61 -12.77 -1.62
CA GLN A 2 9.77 -11.87 -2.41
C GLN A 2 10.09 -10.40 -2.09
N THR A 3 10.76 -9.72 -3.01
CA THR A 3 11.32 -8.37 -2.87
C THR A 3 10.30 -7.25 -2.66
N TRP A 4 9.01 -7.51 -2.88
CA TRP A 4 7.95 -6.51 -2.65
C TRP A 4 7.61 -6.35 -1.17
N LEU A 5 7.74 -7.41 -0.37
CA LEU A 5 7.44 -7.35 1.08
C LEU A 5 8.50 -6.52 1.83
N GLU A 6 9.76 -6.60 1.40
CA GLU A 6 10.85 -5.76 1.87
C GLU A 6 10.57 -4.29 1.56
N LYS A 7 10.19 -3.95 0.32
CA LYS A 7 9.79 -2.59 -0.06
C LYS A 7 8.58 -2.05 0.72
N LEU A 8 7.60 -2.90 1.03
CA LEU A 8 6.47 -2.51 1.88
C LEU A 8 6.91 -2.19 3.32
N THR A 9 7.89 -2.94 3.83
CA THR A 9 8.44 -2.72 5.18
C THR A 9 9.23 -1.41 5.23
N ASP A 10 10.03 -1.14 4.21
CA ASP A 10 10.74 0.13 4.06
C ASP A 10 9.75 1.30 3.95
N LEU A 11 8.70 1.16 3.13
CA LEU A 11 7.66 2.17 2.98
C LEU A 11 6.90 2.44 4.28
N ALA A 12 6.62 1.41 5.08
CA ALA A 12 5.95 1.55 6.37
C ALA A 12 6.83 2.24 7.43
N ALA A 13 8.16 2.26 7.25
CA ALA A 13 9.08 2.96 8.12
C ALA A 13 9.25 4.44 7.76
N ILE A 14 8.73 4.90 6.62
CA ILE A 14 8.77 6.30 6.21
C ILE A 14 7.71 7.08 6.98
N GLU A 15 8.14 8.00 7.84
CA GLU A 15 7.24 9.02 8.40
C GLU A 15 6.96 10.10 7.35
N GLY A 16 5.68 10.38 7.10
CA GLY A 16 5.29 11.34 6.09
C GLY A 16 3.78 11.47 5.91
N ASP A 17 3.40 12.12 4.83
CA ASP A 17 2.01 12.32 4.45
C ASP A 17 1.40 11.04 3.86
N GLU A 18 0.09 10.87 4.02
CA GLU A 18 -0.71 9.83 3.37
C GLU A 18 -0.50 9.79 1.85
N CYS A 19 -0.24 10.94 1.21
CA CYS A 19 0.08 11.03 -0.22
C CYS A 19 1.36 10.24 -0.58
N ILE A 20 2.39 10.26 0.28
CA ILE A 20 3.64 9.52 0.09
C ILE A 20 3.38 8.02 0.20
N LEU A 21 2.59 7.60 1.20
CA LEU A 21 2.21 6.21 1.39
C LEU A 21 1.42 5.68 0.19
N LYS A 22 0.41 6.42 -0.28
CA LYS A 22 -0.41 6.03 -1.44
C LYS A 22 0.41 5.91 -2.72
N THR A 23 1.30 6.88 -2.97
CA THR A 23 2.18 6.86 -4.14
C THR A 23 3.13 5.67 -4.08
N GLY A 24 3.78 5.44 -2.93
CA GLY A 24 4.68 4.30 -2.76
C GLY A 24 3.99 2.95 -2.90
N LEU A 25 2.76 2.79 -2.41
CA LEU A 25 1.97 1.57 -2.58
C LEU A 25 1.59 1.34 -4.05
N ALA A 26 1.26 2.39 -4.80
CA ALA A 26 0.98 2.30 -6.23
C ALA A 26 2.23 1.91 -7.02
N ASP A 27 3.38 2.52 -6.71
CA ASP A 27 4.66 2.22 -7.35
C ASP A 27 5.11 0.78 -7.08
N ILE A 28 4.92 0.27 -5.86
CA ILE A 28 5.19 -1.13 -5.54
C ILE A 28 4.24 -2.05 -6.32
N ALA A 29 2.96 -1.73 -6.46
CA ALA A 29 2.03 -2.54 -7.24
C ALA A 29 2.47 -2.61 -8.72
N ASP A 30 2.74 -1.46 -9.33
CA ASP A 30 3.16 -1.36 -10.73
C ASP A 30 4.50 -2.07 -10.99
N HIS A 31 5.51 -1.83 -10.14
CA HIS A 31 6.85 -2.41 -10.30
C HIS A 31 6.89 -3.93 -10.23
N PHE A 32 5.92 -4.55 -9.56
CA PHE A 32 5.81 -6.00 -9.43
C PHE A 32 4.77 -6.62 -10.38
N GLY A 33 4.19 -5.82 -11.28
CA GLY A 33 3.25 -6.28 -12.30
C GLY A 33 1.84 -6.54 -11.77
N PHE A 34 1.48 -5.99 -10.61
CA PHE A 34 0.11 -5.99 -10.11
C PHE A 34 -0.69 -4.84 -10.75
N THR A 35 -1.98 -5.07 -10.98
CA THR A 35 -2.88 -4.02 -11.48
C THR A 35 -3.12 -2.92 -10.45
N GLY A 36 -2.96 -3.21 -9.17
CA GLY A 36 -3.15 -2.27 -8.08
C GLY A 36 -3.05 -2.92 -6.70
N TYR A 37 -3.30 -2.13 -5.66
CA TYR A 37 -3.32 -2.53 -4.26
C TYR A 37 -4.63 -2.08 -3.58
N ALA A 38 -5.04 -2.79 -2.54
CA ALA A 38 -6.17 -2.41 -1.70
C ALA A 38 -5.90 -2.75 -0.24
N TYR A 39 -5.84 -1.73 0.60
CA TYR A 39 -5.86 -1.86 2.06
C TYR A 39 -7.26 -1.61 2.58
N LEU A 40 -7.77 -2.51 3.41
CA LEU A 40 -9.08 -2.43 4.04
C LEU A 40 -8.94 -2.49 5.55
N HIS A 41 -9.34 -1.41 6.21
CA HIS A 41 -9.51 -1.40 7.65
C HIS A 41 -10.98 -1.63 7.98
N ILE A 42 -11.28 -2.77 8.61
CA ILE A 42 -12.66 -3.22 8.88
C ILE A 42 -12.92 -3.21 10.37
N GLN A 43 -13.88 -2.40 10.81
CA GLN A 43 -14.35 -2.32 12.19
C GLN A 43 -15.87 -2.50 12.23
N HIS A 44 -16.36 -3.70 12.59
CA HIS A 44 -17.78 -3.98 12.83
C HIS A 44 -18.76 -3.23 11.89
N ARG A 45 -18.81 -3.63 10.62
CA ARG A 45 -19.58 -3.00 9.50
C ARG A 45 -19.06 -1.66 8.97
N HIS A 46 -18.09 -1.02 9.60
CA HIS A 46 -17.39 0.13 9.02
C HIS A 46 -16.16 -0.33 8.26
N ILE A 47 -16.03 0.08 7.00
CA ILE A 47 -14.89 -0.25 6.14
C ILE A 47 -14.28 1.06 5.66
N THR A 48 -13.00 1.25 5.94
CA THR A 48 -12.19 2.31 5.35
C THR A 48 -11.20 1.66 4.38
N ALA A 49 -11.20 2.11 3.12
CA ALA A 49 -10.34 1.59 2.09
C ALA A 49 -9.27 2.61 1.69
N VAL A 50 -8.04 2.13 1.48
CA VAL A 50 -6.97 2.87 0.79
C VAL A 50 -6.54 2.01 -0.38
N THR A 51 -6.90 2.43 -1.59
CA THR A 51 -6.73 1.62 -2.80
C THR A 51 -6.49 2.52 -4.02
N ASN A 52 -5.85 1.96 -5.04
CA ASN A 52 -5.72 2.56 -6.37
C ASN A 52 -6.53 1.79 -7.45
N TYR A 53 -7.50 0.98 -7.02
CA TYR A 53 -8.53 0.39 -7.90
C TYR A 53 -9.53 1.44 -8.37
#